data_AF-A0AAN9I571-F1
#
_entry.id   AF-A0AAN9I571-F1
#
_cell.length_a   1.000
_cell.length_b   1.000
_cell.length_c   1.000
_cell.angle_alpha   90.00
_cell.angle_beta   90.00
_cell.angle_gamma   90.00
#
_symmetry.space_group_name_H-M   'P 1'
#
loop_
_entity.id
_entity.type
_entity.pdbx_description
1 polymer ?
#
loop_
_entity_poly.entity_id
_entity_poly.type
_entity_poly.pdbx_seq_one_letter_code
_entity_poly.pdbx_strand_id
1 'polypeptide(L)'
;MICHPVTRLKRHRWHKKVLKTRDPIIVSVGWRRYQTTPIYAIEDMNGRHRMLNYTPEHMHCLAMFWGLMPLPKLGITATAVVVEFNHETKIMKKIKLVGYSCKIFKKTALIKDMFTLDLEVARFEGAAIRTVSGIRGQVKKAAKEEEGNQPKRKGGQTKEGIARCTFEDQILMSDIVII
;
A
#
# COMPACT_ATOMS: atom_id res chain seq x y z
N MET A 1 0.36 29.86 10.06
CA MET A 1 1.23 28.68 10.05
C MET A 1 0.34 27.44 9.93
N ILE A 2 0.39 26.74 8.80
CA ILE A 2 -0.42 25.55 8.53
C ILE A 2 0.41 24.33 8.94
N CYS A 3 -0.16 23.43 9.74
CA CYS A 3 0.53 22.26 10.28
C CYS A 3 -0.30 21.00 10.03
N HIS A 4 0.35 19.84 10.08
CA HIS A 4 -0.28 18.52 10.07
C HIS A 4 -0.27 17.95 11.50
N PRO A 5 -1.20 18.35 12.38
CA PRO A 5 -1.27 17.77 13.71
C PRO A 5 -1.54 16.25 13.63
N VAL A 6 -0.78 15.49 14.41
CA VAL A 6 -0.96 14.05 14.57
C VAL A 6 -1.71 13.82 15.87
N THR A 7 -2.94 13.33 15.75
CA THR A 7 -3.82 13.12 16.90
C THR A 7 -4.10 11.65 17.12
N ARG A 8 -4.18 11.22 18.38
CA ARG A 8 -4.67 9.88 18.71
C ARG A 8 -6.17 9.95 18.87
N LEU A 9 -6.86 9.39 17.91
CA LEU A 9 -8.31 9.38 17.82
C LEU A 9 -8.84 8.00 18.21
N LYS A 10 -9.90 7.99 19.01
CA LYS A 10 -10.73 6.79 19.23
C LYS A 10 -12.16 7.14 18.89
N ARG A 11 -12.79 6.29 18.07
CA ARG A 11 -14.21 6.45 17.73
C ARG A 11 -15.04 6.46 19.03
N HIS A 12 -16.00 7.38 19.09
CA HIS A 12 -16.91 7.46 20.22
C HIS A 12 -17.84 6.24 20.28
N ARG A 13 -18.11 5.73 21.48
CA ARG A 13 -18.90 4.50 21.69
C ARG A 13 -20.30 4.58 21.06
N TRP A 14 -20.94 5.75 21.10
CA TRP A 14 -22.29 5.96 20.57
C TRP A 14 -22.35 6.19 19.06
N HIS A 15 -21.23 6.43 18.40
CA HIS A 15 -21.22 6.68 16.95
C HIS A 15 -21.19 5.36 16.19
N LYS A 16 -22.34 4.94 15.62
CA LYS A 16 -22.50 3.61 15.02
C LYS A 16 -21.65 3.35 13.76
N LYS A 17 -21.27 4.39 13.00
CA LYS A 17 -20.54 4.25 11.74
C LYS A 17 -19.03 4.29 11.95
N VAL A 18 -18.29 3.49 11.19
CA VAL A 18 -16.82 3.64 11.10
C VAL A 18 -16.49 4.86 10.23
N LEU A 19 -15.46 5.60 10.63
CA LEU A 19 -15.00 6.75 9.86
C LEU A 19 -14.05 6.26 8.78
N LYS A 20 -14.26 6.75 7.55
CA LYS A 20 -13.43 6.40 6.40
C LYS A 20 -12.39 7.49 6.17
N THR A 21 -11.20 7.07 5.76
CA THR A 21 -10.12 7.99 5.40
C THR A 21 -10.49 8.83 4.18
N ARG A 22 -10.18 10.14 4.23
CA ARG A 22 -10.53 11.18 3.23
C ARG A 22 -12.01 11.55 3.15
N ASP A 23 -12.88 10.97 3.97
CA ASP A 23 -14.24 11.48 4.10
C ASP A 23 -14.24 12.75 4.96
N PRO A 24 -15.00 13.79 4.58
CA PRO A 24 -15.03 15.03 5.34
C PRO A 24 -15.65 14.81 6.72
N ILE A 25 -14.98 15.29 7.76
CA ILE A 25 -15.49 15.32 9.12
C ILE A 25 -15.42 16.75 9.68
N ILE A 26 -16.36 17.08 10.55
CA ILE A 26 -16.33 18.33 11.31
C ILE A 26 -15.55 18.07 12.60
N VAL A 27 -14.47 18.81 12.80
CA VAL A 27 -13.62 18.71 13.98
C VAL A 27 -13.80 20.00 14.79
N SER A 28 -14.01 19.82 16.10
CA SER A 28 -14.02 20.93 17.07
C SER A 28 -12.67 21.00 17.76
N VAL A 29 -11.94 22.09 17.52
CA VAL A 29 -10.57 22.33 18.01
C VAL A 29 -10.61 23.61 18.84
N GLY A 30 -10.69 23.48 20.16
CA GLY A 30 -10.94 24.61 21.07
C GLY A 30 -12.26 25.30 20.73
N TRP A 31 -12.21 26.60 20.45
CA TRP A 31 -13.38 27.42 20.07
C TRP A 31 -13.73 27.37 18.57
N ARG A 32 -12.92 26.67 17.76
CA ARG A 32 -13.09 26.64 16.30
C ARG A 32 -13.71 25.31 15.87
N ARG A 33 -14.67 25.39 14.96
CA ARG A 33 -15.22 24.24 14.24
C ARG A 33 -14.91 24.41 12.77
N TYR A 34 -14.29 23.41 12.17
CA TYR A 34 -14.03 23.41 10.74
C TYR A 34 -14.12 21.99 10.19
N GLN A 35 -14.40 21.91 8.90
CA GLN A 35 -14.42 20.66 8.17
C GLN A 35 -13.02 20.32 7.68
N THR A 36 -12.61 19.08 7.84
CA THR A 36 -11.31 18.58 7.38
C THR A 36 -11.42 17.15 6.89
N THR A 37 -10.46 16.71 6.09
CA THR A 37 -10.40 15.35 5.54
C THR A 37 -9.24 14.59 6.17
N PRO A 38 -9.48 13.78 7.21
CA PRO A 38 -8.44 13.08 7.94
C PRO A 38 -7.92 11.86 7.17
N ILE A 39 -6.65 11.57 7.41
CA ILE A 39 -5.99 10.32 7.06
C ILE A 39 -5.74 9.56 8.35
N TYR A 40 -6.31 8.36 8.43
CA TYR A 40 -6.10 7.47 9.56
C TYR A 40 -4.90 6.57 9.33
N ALA A 41 -4.11 6.33 10.37
CA ALA A 41 -2.96 5.44 10.37
C ALA A 41 -2.86 4.67 11.69
N ILE A 42 -2.17 3.54 11.65
CA ILE A 42 -1.73 2.81 12.83
C ILE A 42 -0.22 2.63 12.76
N GLU A 43 0.42 2.62 13.92
CA GLU A 43 1.82 2.26 14.02
C GLU A 43 1.96 0.74 14.02
N ASP A 44 2.66 0.20 13.02
CA ASP A 44 3.04 -1.20 12.96
C ASP A 44 4.18 -1.47 13.97
N MET A 45 4.38 -2.73 14.37
CA MET A 45 5.49 -3.15 15.27
C MET A 45 6.88 -2.73 14.77
N ASN A 46 7.02 -2.45 13.47
CA ASN A 46 8.26 -2.02 12.83
C ASN A 46 8.48 -0.49 12.91
N GLY A 47 7.68 0.24 13.71
CA GLY A 47 7.74 1.70 13.84
C GLY A 47 7.27 2.46 12.59
N ARG A 48 6.58 1.79 11.66
CA ARG A 48 6.06 2.41 10.43
C ARG A 48 4.60 2.80 10.60
N HIS A 49 4.23 3.99 10.14
CA HIS A 49 2.82 4.42 10.12
C HIS A 49 2.12 3.90 8.86
N ARG A 50 1.29 2.86 9.04
CA ARG A 50 0.49 2.26 7.99
C ARG A 50 -0.85 2.97 7.88
N MET A 51 -1.15 3.47 6.68
CA MET A 51 -2.44 4.06 6.35
C MET A 51 -3.58 3.03 6.48
N LEU A 52 -4.67 3.43 7.13
CA LEU A 52 -5.92 2.69 7.23
C LEU A 52 -6.95 3.24 6.25
N ASN A 53 -7.82 2.37 5.76
CA ASN A 53 -9.00 2.80 4.99
C ASN A 53 -10.14 3.26 5.92
N TYR A 54 -10.25 2.64 7.10
CA TYR A 54 -11.29 2.88 8.09
C TYR A 54 -10.71 2.91 9.50
N THR A 55 -11.36 3.64 10.40
CA THR A 55 -11.02 3.66 11.83
C THR A 55 -11.37 2.32 12.49
N PRO A 56 -10.49 1.75 13.33
CA PRO A 56 -10.82 0.56 14.11
C PRO A 56 -11.93 0.86 15.13
N GLU A 57 -12.74 -0.16 15.47
CA GLU A 57 -13.92 0.05 16.30
C GLU A 57 -13.62 0.32 17.77
N HIS A 58 -12.68 -0.44 18.35
CA HIS A 58 -12.39 -0.42 19.79
C HIS A 58 -10.94 -0.04 20.11
N MET A 59 -10.14 0.29 19.09
CA MET A 59 -8.75 0.70 19.25
C MET A 59 -8.57 2.20 19.00
N HIS A 60 -7.45 2.72 19.48
CA HIS A 60 -6.99 4.06 19.09
C HIS A 60 -6.25 3.97 17.75
N CYS A 61 -6.45 4.95 16.89
CA CYS A 61 -5.67 5.15 15.68
C CYS A 61 -5.07 6.55 15.67
N LEU A 62 -4.01 6.72 14.88
CA LEU A 62 -3.49 8.04 14.55
C LEU A 62 -4.40 8.65 13.48
N ALA A 63 -4.72 9.93 13.63
CA ALA A 63 -5.47 10.72 12.68
C ALA A 63 -4.67 11.98 12.37
N MET A 64 -4.33 12.13 11.09
CA MET A 64 -3.68 13.32 10.54
C MET A 64 -4.68 14.09 9.72
N PHE A 65 -4.81 15.38 9.95
CA PHE A 65 -5.71 16.22 9.19
C PHE A 65 -5.14 17.63 9.06
N TRP A 66 -5.55 18.34 8.01
CA TRP A 66 -5.16 19.73 7.83
C TRP A 66 -5.89 20.58 8.85
N GLY A 67 -5.13 21.33 9.66
CA GLY A 67 -5.69 22.10 10.76
C GLY A 67 -4.76 23.18 11.29
N LEU A 68 -5.35 24.25 11.82
CA LEU A 68 -4.62 25.26 12.60
C LEU A 68 -4.25 24.67 13.96
N MET A 69 -3.00 24.86 14.36
CA MET A 69 -2.37 24.33 15.59
C MET A 69 -3.30 24.42 16.83
N PRO A 70 -3.84 23.30 17.33
CA PRO A 70 -4.54 23.28 18.62
C PRO A 70 -3.62 23.51 19.83
N LEU A 71 -4.17 24.11 20.89
CA LEU A 71 -3.69 23.88 22.26
C LEU A 71 -4.02 22.44 22.72
N PRO A 72 -3.24 21.83 23.64
CA PRO A 72 -3.17 20.37 23.88
C PRO A 72 -4.44 19.64 24.40
N LYS A 73 -5.58 20.31 24.57
CA LYS A 73 -6.81 19.67 25.09
C LYS A 73 -7.98 19.92 24.13
N LEU A 74 -8.41 18.89 23.38
CA LEU A 74 -9.52 18.97 22.42
C LEU A 74 -10.75 18.18 22.89
N GLY A 75 -11.92 18.80 22.77
CA GLY A 75 -13.21 18.11 22.78
C GLY A 75 -13.70 17.92 21.34
N ILE A 76 -13.60 16.71 20.82
CA ILE A 76 -14.19 16.32 19.53
C ILE A 76 -15.28 15.27 19.83
N THR A 77 -16.28 15.16 18.96
CA THR A 77 -17.34 14.13 18.96
C THR A 77 -16.79 12.69 19.02
N ALA A 78 -15.47 12.52 18.90
CA ALA A 78 -14.64 11.38 19.26
C ALA A 78 -13.59 11.90 20.27
N THR A 79 -13.39 11.25 21.42
CA THR A 79 -12.35 11.64 22.37
C THR A 79 -10.98 11.45 21.70
N ALA A 80 -10.35 12.57 21.36
CA ALA A 80 -9.04 12.57 20.72
C ALA A 80 -8.08 13.41 21.55
N VAL A 81 -6.92 12.84 21.84
CA VAL A 81 -5.81 13.52 22.50
C VAL A 81 -4.79 13.83 21.42
N VAL A 82 -4.33 15.09 21.34
CA VAL A 82 -3.20 15.40 20.46
C VAL A 82 -1.99 14.70 21.04
N VAL A 83 -1.34 13.88 20.22
CA VAL A 83 -0.11 13.22 20.65
C VAL A 83 1.05 14.12 20.31
N GLU A 84 1.18 14.52 19.05
CA GLU A 84 2.37 15.21 18.57
C GLU A 84 2.06 16.20 17.44
N PHE A 85 2.83 17.29 17.42
CA PHE A 85 2.89 18.27 16.35
C PHE A 85 4.15 18.03 15.53
N ASN A 86 4.16 16.95 14.75
CA ASN A 86 5.33 16.62 13.96
C ASN A 86 5.07 16.94 12.48
N HIS A 87 5.90 17.83 11.92
CA HIS A 87 5.74 18.35 10.57
C HIS A 87 6.03 17.31 9.46
N GLU A 88 6.61 16.16 9.81
CA GLU A 88 7.11 15.16 8.84
C GLU A 88 6.70 13.70 9.15
N THR A 89 5.47 13.44 9.57
CA THR A 89 5.01 12.05 9.72
C THR A 89 4.76 11.39 8.36
N LYS A 90 5.64 10.44 8.00
CA LYS A 90 5.54 9.67 6.74
C LYS A 90 4.52 8.54 6.89
N ILE A 91 3.27 8.81 6.49
CA ILE A 91 2.25 7.76 6.34
C ILE A 91 2.50 6.98 5.04
N MET A 92 2.60 5.66 5.15
CA MET A 92 2.77 4.76 4.01
C MET A 92 1.52 3.91 3.79
N LYS A 93 1.11 3.77 2.52
CA LYS A 93 0.09 2.79 2.12
C LYS A 93 0.79 1.60 1.47
N LYS A 94 0.48 0.39 1.93
CA LYS A 94 0.96 -0.82 1.29
C LYS A 94 0.30 -0.98 -0.07
N ILE A 95 1.11 -0.99 -1.13
CA ILE A 95 0.71 -1.35 -2.49
C ILE A 95 1.21 -2.77 -2.74
N LYS A 96 0.40 -3.59 -3.41
CA LYS A 96 0.82 -4.91 -3.87
C LYS A 96 0.84 -4.89 -5.39
N LEU A 97 1.96 -5.25 -5.99
CA LEU A 97 2.02 -5.52 -7.43
C LEU A 97 1.67 -6.99 -7.63
N VAL A 98 0.81 -7.28 -8.60
CA VAL A 98 0.27 -8.62 -8.84
C VAL A 98 0.68 -9.06 -10.24
N GLY A 99 1.18 -10.28 -10.37
CA GLY A 99 1.52 -10.86 -11.66
C GLY A 99 1.12 -12.32 -11.76
N TYR A 100 1.08 -12.81 -12.99
CA TYR A 100 0.68 -14.17 -13.33
C TYR A 100 1.81 -14.89 -14.04
N SER A 101 1.94 -16.19 -13.82
CA SER A 101 2.93 -16.99 -14.54
C SER A 101 2.50 -17.19 -16.00
N CYS A 102 3.43 -16.98 -16.93
CA CYS A 102 3.22 -17.25 -18.35
C CYS A 102 3.93 -18.51 -18.81
N LYS A 103 5.16 -18.73 -18.32
CA LYS A 103 5.93 -19.95 -18.60
C LYS A 103 6.68 -20.38 -17.36
N ILE A 104 6.47 -21.63 -16.96
CA ILE A 104 7.06 -22.22 -15.77
C ILE A 104 8.14 -23.20 -16.19
N PHE A 105 9.32 -23.03 -15.60
CA PHE A 105 10.39 -24.01 -15.59
C PHE A 105 10.53 -24.55 -14.16
N LYS A 106 11.51 -25.42 -13.89
CA LYS A 106 11.69 -26.05 -12.56
C LYS A 106 11.63 -25.07 -11.39
N LYS A 107 12.61 -24.15 -11.31
CA LYS A 107 12.72 -23.13 -10.24
C LYS A 107 12.67 -21.69 -10.75
N THR A 108 12.34 -21.51 -12.02
CA THR A 108 12.23 -20.19 -12.64
C THR A 108 10.91 -20.08 -13.36
N ALA A 109 10.28 -18.92 -13.30
CA ALA A 109 9.10 -18.64 -14.11
C ALA A 109 9.18 -17.25 -14.74
N LEU A 110 8.53 -17.11 -15.89
CA LEU A 110 8.26 -15.83 -16.52
C LEU A 110 6.93 -15.31 -16.00
N ILE A 111 6.94 -14.10 -15.46
CA ILE A 111 5.76 -13.44 -14.87
C ILE A 111 5.32 -12.30 -15.79
N LYS A 112 4.05 -12.32 -16.17
CA LYS A 112 3.36 -11.29 -16.96
C LYS A 112 2.45 -10.43 -16.07
N ASP A 113 2.04 -9.28 -16.60
CA ASP A 113 1.09 -8.33 -15.99
C ASP A 113 1.51 -7.75 -14.63
N MET A 114 2.74 -8.01 -14.17
CA MET A 114 3.30 -7.42 -12.96
C MET A 114 3.90 -6.03 -13.20
N PHE A 115 4.45 -5.83 -14.40
CA PHE A 115 5.08 -4.59 -14.85
C PHE A 115 4.56 -4.26 -16.24
N THR A 116 4.58 -2.98 -16.59
CA THR A 116 4.17 -2.50 -17.91
C THR A 116 5.36 -2.34 -18.86
N LEU A 117 6.54 -2.03 -18.31
CA LEU A 117 7.75 -1.72 -19.07
C LEU A 117 8.96 -2.49 -18.53
N ASP A 118 9.90 -2.83 -19.42
CA ASP A 118 11.17 -3.50 -19.04
C ASP A 118 12.02 -2.64 -18.10
N LEU A 119 11.90 -1.30 -18.20
CA LEU A 119 12.56 -0.36 -17.29
C LEU A 119 12.04 -0.48 -15.85
N GLU A 120 10.76 -0.82 -15.66
CA GLU A 120 10.21 -1.07 -14.33
C GLU A 120 10.79 -2.36 -13.77
N VAL A 121 10.88 -3.42 -14.58
CA VAL A 121 11.51 -4.69 -14.18
C VAL A 121 12.95 -4.47 -13.71
N ALA A 122 13.72 -3.65 -14.42
CA ALA A 122 15.09 -3.30 -14.03
C ALA A 122 15.16 -2.55 -12.69
N ARG A 123 14.18 -1.71 -12.37
CA ARG A 123 14.09 -1.04 -11.05
C ARG A 123 13.78 -2.01 -9.91
N PHE A 124 13.06 -3.09 -10.20
CA PHE A 124 12.69 -4.12 -9.24
C PHE A 124 13.58 -5.38 -9.33
N GLU A 125 14.70 -5.33 -10.04
CA GLU A 125 15.69 -6.41 -10.07
C GLU A 125 16.20 -6.68 -8.64
N GLY A 126 16.21 -7.95 -8.25
CA GLY A 126 16.58 -8.37 -6.90
C GLY A 126 15.47 -8.23 -5.85
N ALA A 127 14.29 -7.69 -6.18
CA ALA A 127 13.17 -7.59 -5.25
C ALA A 127 12.67 -8.98 -4.82
N ALA A 128 12.34 -9.10 -3.53
CA ALA A 128 11.75 -10.31 -2.98
C ALA A 128 10.27 -10.40 -3.40
N ILE A 129 9.89 -11.55 -3.97
CA ILE A 129 8.51 -11.83 -4.40
C ILE A 129 7.98 -13.03 -3.62
N ARG A 130 6.65 -13.14 -3.55
CA ARG A 130 6.00 -14.28 -2.91
C ARG A 130 4.77 -14.69 -3.69
N THR A 131 4.52 -15.99 -3.82
CA THR A 131 3.24 -16.48 -4.34
C THR A 131 2.17 -16.49 -3.25
N VAL A 132 0.89 -16.51 -3.64
CA VAL A 132 -0.22 -16.71 -2.70
C VAL A 132 -0.10 -18.04 -1.95
N SER A 133 0.45 -19.06 -2.61
CA SER A 133 0.79 -20.36 -2.03
C SER A 133 1.96 -20.32 -1.02
N GLY A 134 2.60 -19.16 -0.85
CA GLY A 134 3.58 -18.92 0.20
C GLY A 134 5.04 -19.13 -0.22
N ILE A 135 5.29 -19.60 -1.44
CA ILE A 135 6.62 -19.84 -2.01
C ILE A 135 7.33 -18.50 -2.20
N ARG A 136 8.57 -18.39 -1.72
CA ARG A 136 9.37 -17.18 -1.87
C ARG A 136 10.18 -17.23 -3.16
N GLY A 137 10.49 -16.05 -3.67
CA GLY A 137 11.29 -15.91 -4.86
C GLY A 137 11.97 -14.55 -4.96
N GLN A 138 12.63 -14.34 -6.09
CA GLN A 138 13.31 -13.09 -6.41
C GLN A 138 13.13 -12.75 -7.88
N VAL A 139 12.93 -11.46 -8.18
CA VAL A 139 12.99 -10.94 -9.56
C VAL A 139 14.45 -10.95 -10.03
N LYS A 140 14.71 -11.53 -11.21
CA LYS A 140 16.02 -11.47 -11.84
C LYS A 140 16.06 -10.36 -12.89
N LYS A 141 15.64 -10.63 -14.12
CA LYS A 141 15.81 -9.70 -15.25
C LYS A 141 14.54 -9.61 -16.08
N ALA A 142 14.42 -8.52 -16.83
CA ALA A 142 13.45 -8.43 -17.91
C ALA A 142 13.70 -9.55 -18.92
N ALA A 143 12.63 -10.20 -19.34
CA ALA A 143 12.65 -11.24 -20.35
C ALA A 143 11.71 -10.84 -21.49
N LYS A 144 12.06 -11.26 -22.69
CA LYS A 144 11.17 -11.15 -23.84
C LYS A 144 10.47 -12.49 -23.98
N GLU A 145 9.16 -12.49 -23.93
CA GLU A 145 8.41 -13.69 -24.27
C GLU A 145 8.36 -13.83 -25.79
N GLU A 146 9.01 -14.88 -26.28
CA GLU A 146 8.75 -15.39 -27.61
C GLU A 146 7.50 -16.28 -27.49
N GLU A 147 6.34 -15.75 -27.90
CA GLU A 147 5.17 -16.59 -28.12
C GLU A 147 5.58 -17.74 -29.07
N GLY A 148 5.43 -18.97 -28.60
CA GLY A 148 6.29 -20.09 -28.99
C GLY A 148 6.24 -20.51 -30.46
N ASN A 149 7.31 -21.18 -30.90
CA ASN A 149 7.38 -22.13 -32.02
C ASN A 149 6.56 -21.84 -33.29
N GLN A 150 6.37 -20.57 -33.65
CA GLN A 150 6.05 -20.18 -35.02
C GLN A 150 7.14 -19.23 -35.53
N PRO A 151 7.67 -19.47 -36.74
CA PRO A 151 8.72 -18.63 -37.29
C PRO A 151 8.17 -17.21 -37.44
N LYS A 152 8.98 -16.24 -37.01
CA LYS A 152 8.75 -14.79 -37.08
C LYS A 152 7.99 -14.39 -38.36
N ARG A 153 6.66 -14.28 -38.28
CA ARG A 153 5.92 -13.41 -39.19
C ARG A 153 6.22 -11.99 -38.70
N LYS A 154 7.10 -11.33 -39.44
CA LYS A 154 7.56 -9.95 -39.24
C LYS A 154 6.39 -9.06 -38.78
N GLY A 155 6.36 -8.68 -37.51
CA GLY A 155 5.33 -7.79 -36.95
C GLY A 155 4.75 -8.19 -35.58
N GLY A 156 5.10 -9.35 -35.01
CA GLY A 156 4.63 -9.73 -33.68
C GLY A 156 5.14 -8.78 -32.58
N GLN A 157 4.22 -8.12 -31.87
CA GLN A 157 4.55 -7.25 -30.74
C GLN A 157 5.26 -8.07 -29.67
N THR A 158 6.54 -7.75 -29.40
CA THR A 158 7.22 -8.25 -28.20
C THR A 158 6.40 -7.78 -27.01
N LYS A 159 5.87 -8.70 -26.19
CA LYS A 159 5.24 -8.32 -24.93
C LYS A 159 6.34 -7.83 -23.98
N GLU A 160 6.41 -6.52 -23.82
CA GLU A 160 7.29 -5.83 -22.87
C GLU A 160 6.73 -5.95 -21.45
N GLY A 161 7.60 -5.81 -20.44
CA GLY A 161 7.20 -5.87 -19.03
C GLY A 161 7.18 -7.27 -18.42
N ILE A 162 7.71 -8.29 -19.11
CA ILE A 162 7.79 -9.66 -18.58
C ILE A 162 9.04 -9.82 -17.73
N ALA A 163 8.85 -10.28 -16.49
CA ALA A 163 9.94 -10.47 -15.54
C ALA A 163 10.30 -11.95 -15.42
N ARG A 164 11.59 -12.27 -15.54
CA ARG A 164 12.11 -13.58 -15.15
C ARG A 164 12.34 -13.62 -13.65
N CYS A 165 11.69 -14.55 -12.99
CA CYS A 165 11.74 -14.72 -11.54
C CYS A 165 12.28 -16.11 -11.17
N THR A 166 13.03 -16.20 -10.08
CA THR A 166 13.42 -17.45 -9.43
C THR A 166 12.59 -17.70 -8.19
N PHE A 167 12.24 -18.97 -7.94
CA PHE A 167 11.47 -19.40 -6.76
C PHE A 167 12.22 -20.52 -6.03
N GLU A 168 11.93 -20.67 -4.74
CA GLU A 168 12.49 -21.76 -3.91
C GLU A 168 12.04 -23.14 -4.42
N ASP A 169 10.77 -23.23 -4.80
CA ASP A 169 10.11 -24.43 -5.32
C ASP A 169 9.33 -24.14 -6.61
N GLN A 170 8.87 -25.19 -7.28
CA GLN A 170 8.09 -25.09 -8.50
C GLN A 170 6.70 -24.50 -8.22
N ILE A 171 6.37 -23.42 -8.93
CA ILE A 171 5.05 -22.77 -8.84
C ILE A 171 4.06 -23.42 -9.80
N LEU A 172 2.76 -23.23 -9.55
CA LEU A 172 1.67 -23.66 -10.44
C LEU A 172 1.26 -22.53 -11.40
N MET A 173 0.65 -22.90 -12.53
CA MET A 173 0.15 -21.92 -13.50
C MET A 173 -1.00 -21.06 -12.94
N SER A 174 -1.73 -21.60 -11.96
CA SER A 174 -2.79 -20.90 -11.24
C SER A 174 -2.28 -19.98 -10.13
N ASP A 175 -0.99 -20.02 -9.80
CA ASP A 175 -0.44 -19.21 -8.72
C ASP A 175 -0.35 -17.73 -9.11
N ILE A 176 -0.76 -16.89 -8.17
CA ILE A 176 -0.64 -15.44 -8.26
C ILE A 176 0.63 -15.02 -7.52
N VAL A 177 1.48 -14.24 -8.19
CA VAL A 177 2.73 -13.72 -7.63
C VAL A 177 2.51 -12.29 -7.17
N ILE A 178 2.99 -11.96 -5.97
CA ILE A 178 2.88 -10.64 -5.37
C ILE A 178 4.23 -10.09 -4.88
N ILE A 179 4.39 -8.77 -5.01
CA ILE A 179 5.42 -7.94 -4.36
C ILE A 179 4.76 -7.09 -3.28
#